data_AF-A0A838EW38-F1
#
_entry.id   AF-A0A838EW38-F1
#
_cell.length_a   1.000
_cell.length_b   1.000
_cell.length_c   1.000
_cell.angle_alpha   90.00
_cell.angle_beta   90.00
_cell.angle_gamma   90.00
#
_symmetry.space_group_name_H-M   'P 1'
#
loop_
_entity.id
_entity.type
_entity.pdbx_description
1 polymer ?
#
loop_
_entity_poly.entity_id
_entity_poly.type
_entity_poly.pdbx_seq_one_letter_code
_entity_poly.pdbx_strand_id
1 'polypeptide(L)'
;MKKFVLVSAFALVGCSHVTLTPKVAMELPFAPELVEEMQRVVARTPAGLEVGDVEGKSPRRVYFTALYHQYLSLSNHLGVESNLNSCPQFHHDKIETDSAVLQRFSVFTSGVATASKDFFPELAFTKKFSLKDHQEEMHAEIATLCEEGVSDNYFKFDNLITHYASKKSFHSRPDSMKSVLKIPVFANYYLLKMLRPAHSITVIHPEEQKVISMTQTHWFERYVSEAHRMRSNLIKNRMVQR
;
A
#
# COMPACT_ATOMS: atom_id res chain seq x y z
N MET A 1 -75.14 10.91 -15.60
CA MET A 1 -73.89 11.69 -15.60
C MET A 1 -73.09 11.32 -14.36
N LYS A 2 -72.03 10.51 -14.49
CA LYS A 2 -71.16 10.09 -13.38
C LYS A 2 -69.82 10.81 -13.53
N LYS A 3 -69.43 11.62 -12.55
CA LYS A 3 -68.16 12.35 -12.52
C LYS A 3 -67.07 11.43 -11.95
N PHE A 4 -66.07 11.12 -12.77
CA PHE A 4 -64.83 10.47 -12.34
C PHE A 4 -63.89 11.53 -11.78
N VAL A 5 -63.49 11.38 -10.53
CA VAL A 5 -62.48 12.22 -9.88
C VAL A 5 -61.13 11.50 -10.02
N LEU A 6 -60.26 12.07 -10.84
CA LEU A 6 -58.89 11.58 -11.08
C LEU A 6 -57.98 12.16 -9.97
N VAL A 7 -57.62 11.33 -8.98
CA VAL A 7 -56.65 11.70 -7.94
C VAL A 7 -55.25 11.39 -8.49
N SER A 8 -54.52 12.45 -8.85
CA SER A 8 -53.14 12.37 -9.30
C SER A 8 -52.22 12.32 -8.07
N ALA A 9 -51.60 11.16 -7.83
CA ALA A 9 -50.61 10.98 -6.78
C ALA A 9 -49.24 11.48 -7.28
N PHE A 10 -48.82 12.66 -6.83
CA PHE A 10 -47.46 13.15 -6.99
C PHE A 10 -46.52 12.37 -6.06
N ALA A 11 -45.76 11.43 -6.63
CA ALA A 11 -44.63 10.82 -5.95
C ALA A 11 -43.48 11.84 -5.89
N LEU A 12 -43.30 12.46 -4.72
CA LEU A 12 -42.12 13.28 -4.41
C LEU A 12 -40.89 12.37 -4.34
N VAL A 13 -40.09 12.35 -5.41
CA VAL A 13 -38.76 11.75 -5.42
C VAL A 13 -37.85 12.65 -4.58
N GLY A 14 -37.71 12.33 -3.30
CA GLY A 14 -36.75 12.97 -2.42
C GLY A 14 -35.33 12.54 -2.80
N CYS A 15 -34.53 13.47 -3.33
CA CYS A 15 -33.10 13.28 -3.49
C CYS A 15 -32.46 13.21 -2.10
N SER A 16 -32.26 12.00 -1.59
CA SER A 16 -31.40 11.75 -0.43
C SER A 16 -29.97 12.11 -0.82
N HIS A 17 -29.52 13.31 -0.46
CA HIS A 17 -28.10 13.65 -0.47
C HIS A 17 -27.41 12.74 0.55
N VAL A 18 -26.85 11.64 0.04
CA VAL A 18 -25.89 10.83 0.78
C VAL A 18 -24.66 11.72 1.00
N THR A 19 -24.59 12.35 2.16
CA THR A 19 -23.37 13.00 2.63
C THR A 19 -22.35 11.90 2.89
N LEU A 20 -21.52 11.61 1.88
CA LEU A 20 -20.31 10.83 2.04
C LEU A 20 -19.45 11.54 3.09
N THR A 21 -19.45 11.01 4.31
CA THR A 21 -18.50 11.46 5.33
C THR A 21 -17.09 11.26 4.78
N PRO A 22 -16.20 12.27 4.85
CA PRO A 22 -14.85 12.13 4.33
C PRO A 22 -14.19 10.93 5.02
N LYS A 23 -13.76 9.94 4.21
CA LYS A 23 -12.98 8.81 4.70
C LYS A 23 -11.73 9.37 5.37
N VAL A 24 -11.65 9.22 6.69
CA VAL A 24 -10.48 9.63 7.49
C VAL A 24 -9.28 8.86 6.96
N ALA A 25 -8.29 9.58 6.44
CA ALA A 25 -7.06 8.99 5.95
C ALA A 25 -6.33 8.28 7.09
N MET A 26 -5.83 7.08 6.81
CA MET A 26 -5.03 6.28 7.74
C MET A 26 -3.72 7.01 8.09
N GLU A 27 -3.51 7.32 9.37
CA GLU A 27 -2.23 7.86 9.84
C GLU A 27 -1.35 6.71 10.35
N LEU A 28 -0.30 6.39 9.60
CA LEU A 28 0.72 5.43 10.02
C LEU A 28 1.61 6.04 11.11
N PRO A 29 2.02 5.26 12.13
CA PRO A 29 2.93 5.71 13.18
C PRO A 29 4.24 6.12 12.52
N PHE A 30 4.43 7.42 12.45
CA PHE A 30 5.67 8.02 12.02
C PHE A 30 6.56 8.11 13.26
N ALA A 31 7.69 7.39 13.27
CA ALA A 31 8.70 7.54 14.31
C ALA A 31 9.65 8.67 13.89
N PRO A 32 9.46 9.93 14.37
CA PRO A 32 10.31 11.04 13.97
C PRO A 32 11.77 10.80 14.34
N GLU A 33 12.02 10.11 15.47
CA GLU A 33 13.39 9.81 15.92
C GLU A 33 14.14 8.94 14.90
N LEU A 34 13.44 7.99 14.27
CA LEU A 34 14.06 7.10 13.28
C LEU A 34 14.46 7.85 12.01
N VAL A 35 13.67 8.85 11.61
CA VAL A 35 14.02 9.66 10.46
C VAL A 35 15.25 10.53 10.75
N GLU A 36 15.35 11.11 11.94
CA GLU A 36 16.54 11.86 12.34
C GLU A 36 17.80 10.98 12.37
N GLU A 37 17.70 9.76 12.88
CA GLU A 37 18.81 8.80 12.87
C GLU A 37 19.26 8.46 11.45
N MET A 38 18.32 8.20 10.54
CA MET A 38 18.63 7.91 9.16
C MET A 38 19.28 9.08 8.42
N GLN A 39 18.82 10.31 8.66
CA GLN A 39 19.37 11.52 8.04
C GLN A 39 20.85 11.70 8.40
N ARG A 40 21.27 11.32 9.61
CA ARG A 40 22.69 11.34 10.00
C ARG A 40 23.53 10.38 9.18
N VAL A 41 22.99 9.23 8.77
CA VAL A 41 23.76 8.21 8.05
C VAL A 41 23.74 8.40 6.53
N VAL A 42 22.68 8.99 5.96
CA VAL A 42 22.56 9.25 4.50
C VAL A 42 23.56 10.31 4.00
N ALA A 43 24.24 11.04 4.88
CA ALA A 43 25.36 11.92 4.50
C ALA A 43 26.56 11.18 3.85
N ARG A 44 26.54 9.84 3.77
CA ARG A 44 27.65 9.00 3.27
C ARG A 44 27.26 7.92 2.25
N THR A 45 26.22 8.12 1.43
CA THR A 45 25.94 7.19 0.32
C THR A 45 26.87 7.44 -0.86
N PRO A 46 27.54 6.41 -1.42
CA PRO A 46 28.37 6.53 -2.61
C PRO A 46 27.54 6.92 -3.84
N ALA A 47 28.15 7.70 -4.73
CA ALA A 47 27.50 8.20 -5.93
C ALA A 47 27.35 7.11 -7.00
N GLY A 48 26.13 6.99 -7.53
CA GLY A 48 25.83 6.55 -8.90
C GLY A 48 25.79 5.04 -9.16
N LEU A 49 24.60 4.45 -9.06
CA LEU A 49 24.26 3.28 -9.88
C LEU A 49 23.54 3.83 -11.12
N GLU A 50 24.18 3.81 -12.28
CA GLU A 50 23.52 4.18 -13.53
C GLU A 50 22.48 3.12 -13.86
N VAL A 51 21.20 3.50 -13.81
CA VAL A 51 20.09 2.66 -14.21
C VAL A 51 20.09 2.65 -15.73
N GLY A 52 20.68 1.61 -16.34
CA GLY A 52 20.66 1.43 -17.79
C GLY A 52 19.22 1.38 -18.32
N ASP A 53 19.02 1.84 -19.55
CA ASP A 53 17.76 1.80 -20.28
C ASP A 53 17.27 0.35 -20.46
N VAL A 54 16.61 -0.19 -19.44
CA VAL A 54 15.82 -1.41 -19.56
C VAL A 54 14.47 -0.97 -20.11
N GLU A 55 14.10 -1.53 -21.26
CA GLU A 55 12.76 -1.47 -21.86
C GLU A 55 11.70 -1.63 -20.76
N GLY A 56 11.20 -0.49 -20.27
CA GLY A 56 10.67 -0.38 -18.92
C GLY A 56 9.16 -0.22 -18.90
N LYS A 57 8.49 -0.88 -17.94
CA LYS A 57 7.08 -0.61 -17.65
C LYS A 57 6.91 0.89 -17.35
N SER A 58 5.84 1.50 -17.88
CA SER A 58 5.50 2.89 -17.56
C SER A 58 5.25 3.06 -16.05
N PRO A 59 5.39 4.28 -15.48
CA PRO A 59 5.11 4.53 -14.06
C PRO A 59 3.75 3.98 -13.62
N ARG A 60 2.75 4.14 -14.48
CA ARG A 60 1.40 3.62 -14.29
C ARG A 60 1.34 2.10 -14.18
N ARG A 61 2.00 1.39 -15.08
CA ARG A 61 2.07 -0.08 -15.05
C ARG A 61 2.84 -0.57 -13.83
N VAL A 62 3.94 0.10 -13.46
CA VAL A 62 4.70 -0.19 -12.24
C VAL A 62 3.84 0.01 -10.99
N TYR A 63 3.10 1.11 -10.91
CA TYR A 63 2.17 1.39 -9.81
C TYR A 63 1.12 0.30 -9.67
N PHE A 64 0.41 -0.02 -10.76
CA PHE A 64 -0.60 -1.08 -10.77
C PHE A 64 -0.02 -2.42 -10.34
N THR A 65 1.09 -2.84 -10.96
CA THR A 65 1.67 -4.18 -10.71
C THR A 65 2.15 -4.30 -9.26
N ALA A 66 2.76 -3.26 -8.70
CA ALA A 66 3.15 -3.23 -7.30
C ALA A 66 1.95 -3.27 -6.36
N LEU A 67 0.93 -2.44 -6.60
CA LEU A 67 -0.28 -2.40 -5.76
C LEU A 67 -1.04 -3.73 -5.80
N TYR A 68 -1.18 -4.33 -6.98
CA TYR A 68 -1.86 -5.61 -7.15
C TYR A 68 -1.11 -6.75 -6.45
N HIS A 69 0.22 -6.81 -6.58
CA HIS A 69 1.04 -7.78 -5.84
C HIS A 69 0.88 -7.62 -4.31
N GLN A 70 0.82 -6.39 -3.81
CA GLN A 70 0.61 -6.11 -2.39
C GLN A 70 -0.78 -6.55 -1.93
N TYR A 71 -1.81 -6.33 -2.75
CA TYR A 71 -3.18 -6.79 -2.50
C TYR A 71 -3.27 -8.31 -2.39
N LEU A 72 -2.64 -9.03 -3.32
CA LEU A 72 -2.57 -10.49 -3.29
C LEU A 72 -1.83 -10.97 -2.03
N SER A 73 -0.71 -10.31 -1.70
CA SER A 73 0.07 -10.62 -0.49
C SER A 73 -0.73 -10.46 0.80
N LEU A 74 -1.52 -9.37 0.91
CA LEU A 74 -2.37 -9.11 2.06
C LEU A 74 -3.55 -10.09 2.11
N SER A 75 -4.22 -10.34 0.98
CA SER A 75 -5.35 -11.27 0.87
C SER A 75 -4.94 -12.68 1.31
N ASN A 76 -3.76 -13.14 0.88
CA ASN A 76 -3.19 -14.41 1.31
C ASN A 76 -2.89 -14.42 2.82
N HIS A 77 -2.37 -13.34 3.38
CA HIS A 77 -2.13 -13.24 4.83
C HIS A 77 -3.43 -13.33 5.65
N LEU A 78 -4.53 -12.83 5.10
CA LEU A 78 -5.86 -12.85 5.72
C LEU A 78 -6.65 -14.14 5.45
N GLY A 79 -6.15 -15.02 4.57
CA GLY A 79 -6.91 -16.19 4.11
C GLY A 79 -8.19 -15.82 3.36
N VAL A 80 -8.19 -14.68 2.67
CA VAL A 80 -9.32 -14.20 1.86
C VAL A 80 -8.99 -14.40 0.39
N GLU A 81 -9.95 -14.93 -0.38
CA GLU A 81 -9.78 -15.09 -1.82
C GLU A 81 -9.71 -13.73 -2.52
N SER A 82 -8.69 -13.55 -3.35
CA SER A 82 -8.49 -12.35 -4.15
C SER A 82 -9.32 -12.43 -5.44
N ASN A 83 -10.57 -11.96 -5.38
CA ASN A 83 -11.49 -12.00 -6.52
C ASN A 83 -11.37 -10.74 -7.40
N LEU A 84 -10.40 -10.75 -8.32
CA LEU A 84 -10.31 -9.77 -9.41
C LEU A 84 -10.36 -10.54 -10.74
N ASN A 85 -11.53 -10.57 -11.38
CA ASN A 85 -11.76 -11.45 -12.54
C ASN A 85 -11.18 -10.87 -13.85
N SER A 86 -11.33 -9.56 -14.06
CA SER A 86 -10.90 -8.88 -15.29
C SER A 86 -10.25 -7.54 -14.94
N CYS A 87 -9.35 -7.10 -15.81
CA CYS A 87 -8.70 -5.80 -15.70
C CYS A 87 -8.30 -5.30 -17.10
N PRO A 88 -9.23 -4.73 -17.90
CA PRO A 88 -8.98 -4.42 -19.30
C PRO A 88 -7.76 -3.51 -19.52
N GLN A 89 -7.58 -2.49 -18.67
CA GLN A 89 -6.48 -1.52 -18.80
C GLN A 89 -5.10 -2.11 -18.48
N PHE A 90 -5.06 -3.19 -17.68
CA PHE A 90 -3.82 -3.82 -17.21
C PHE A 90 -3.85 -5.35 -17.36
N HIS A 91 -4.52 -5.85 -18.40
CA HIS A 91 -4.81 -7.28 -18.55
C HIS A 91 -3.54 -8.12 -18.53
N HIS A 92 -2.52 -7.69 -19.28
CA HIS A 92 -1.23 -8.37 -19.34
C HIS A 92 -0.49 -8.32 -18.00
N ASP A 93 -0.42 -7.15 -17.36
CA ASP A 93 0.25 -7.00 -16.05
C ASP A 93 -0.41 -7.84 -14.96
N LYS A 94 -1.75 -7.97 -15.00
CA LYS A 94 -2.50 -8.85 -14.11
C LYS A 94 -2.10 -10.31 -14.30
N ILE A 95 -2.12 -10.81 -15.54
CA ILE A 95 -1.77 -12.21 -15.85
C ILE A 95 -0.34 -12.53 -15.41
N GLU A 96 0.61 -11.65 -15.70
CA GLU A 96 2.00 -11.81 -15.27
C GLU A 96 2.10 -11.92 -13.74
N THR A 97 1.39 -11.04 -13.03
CA THR A 97 1.41 -11.02 -11.55
C THR A 97 0.76 -12.26 -10.96
N ASP A 98 -0.41 -12.67 -11.48
CA ASP A 98 -1.12 -13.88 -11.05
C ASP A 98 -0.21 -15.12 -11.22
N SER A 99 0.50 -15.21 -12.34
CA SER A 99 1.42 -16.31 -12.65
C SER A 99 2.61 -16.35 -11.69
N ALA A 100 3.20 -15.18 -11.37
CA ALA A 100 4.34 -15.08 -10.45
C ALA A 100 3.97 -15.45 -9.00
N VAL A 101 2.74 -15.13 -8.59
CA VAL A 101 2.17 -15.46 -7.28
C VAL A 101 2.02 -16.98 -7.16
N LEU A 102 1.35 -17.64 -8.12
CA LEU A 102 1.12 -19.09 -8.09
C LEU A 102 2.41 -19.91 -7.95
N GLN A 103 3.50 -19.50 -8.59
CA GLN A 103 4.78 -20.21 -8.50
C GLN A 103 5.40 -20.21 -7.10
N ARG A 104 5.18 -19.15 -6.30
CA ARG A 104 5.77 -19.04 -4.95
C ARG A 104 4.99 -19.82 -3.89
N PHE A 105 3.69 -20.01 -4.06
CA PHE A 105 2.85 -20.70 -3.08
C PHE A 105 2.95 -22.23 -3.12
N SER A 106 3.45 -22.80 -4.22
CA SER A 106 3.74 -24.23 -4.36
C SER A 106 4.77 -24.75 -3.34
N VAL A 107 5.61 -23.88 -2.76
CA VAL A 107 6.79 -24.30 -1.97
C VAL A 107 6.66 -24.04 -0.46
N PHE A 108 5.72 -23.22 -0.01
CA PHE A 108 5.64 -22.77 1.40
C PHE A 108 4.21 -22.85 1.97
N THR A 109 3.65 -24.05 2.09
CA THR A 109 2.51 -24.33 2.98
C THR A 109 2.98 -24.53 4.42
N SER A 110 3.63 -23.52 4.99
CA SER A 110 3.93 -23.48 6.43
C SER A 110 2.80 -22.73 7.13
N GLY A 111 2.08 -23.43 8.00
CA GLY A 111 0.85 -22.97 8.66
C GLY A 111 0.92 -21.53 9.16
N VAL A 112 0.04 -20.69 8.61
CA VAL A 112 -0.24 -19.36 9.14
C VAL A 112 -0.78 -19.55 10.55
N ALA A 113 0.04 -19.23 11.55
CA ALA A 113 -0.39 -19.26 12.94
C ALA A 113 -1.53 -18.26 13.11
N THR A 114 -2.75 -18.77 13.27
CA THR A 114 -3.99 -18.04 13.53
C THR A 114 -4.01 -17.28 14.88
N ALA A 115 -2.87 -17.19 15.55
CA ALA A 115 -2.72 -16.65 16.90
C ALA A 115 -2.31 -15.16 16.95
N SER A 116 -2.24 -14.46 15.81
CA SER A 116 -1.96 -13.02 15.77
C SER A 116 -3.24 -12.19 15.73
N LYS A 117 -4.07 -12.28 16.78
CA LYS A 117 -5.05 -11.22 17.06
C LYS A 117 -4.28 -9.98 17.51
N ASP A 118 -4.20 -9.00 16.63
CA ASP A 118 -4.00 -7.57 16.95
C ASP A 118 -2.66 -7.18 17.62
N PHE A 119 -1.52 -7.55 17.03
CA PHE A 119 -0.21 -7.04 17.48
C PHE A 119 0.32 -5.90 16.59
N PHE A 120 -0.50 -4.87 16.39
CA PHE A 120 -0.07 -3.57 15.88
C PHE A 120 -0.52 -2.44 16.83
N PRO A 121 0.07 -2.36 18.03
CA PRO A 121 -0.26 -1.28 18.98
C PRO A 121 0.01 0.12 18.38
N GLU A 122 0.85 0.22 17.36
CA GLU A 122 1.18 1.47 16.67
C GLU A 122 0.26 1.79 15.48
N LEU A 123 -0.57 0.86 14.99
CA LEU A 123 -1.60 1.15 13.97
C LEU A 123 -2.98 1.39 14.61
N ALA A 124 -3.08 1.26 15.93
CA ALA A 124 -4.32 1.35 16.69
C ALA A 124 -4.78 2.80 16.99
N PHE A 125 -4.44 3.77 16.13
CA PHE A 125 -4.73 5.18 16.42
C PHE A 125 -6.15 5.59 15.99
N THR A 126 -6.97 5.88 17.00
CA THR A 126 -8.26 6.60 17.01
C THR A 126 -9.46 5.96 16.30
N LYS A 127 -9.25 5.11 15.29
CA LYS A 127 -10.26 4.25 14.67
C LYS A 127 -9.77 2.80 14.72
N LYS A 128 -10.68 1.83 14.80
CA LYS A 128 -10.35 0.40 14.74
C LYS A 128 -9.80 0.08 13.35
N PHE A 129 -8.50 0.29 13.13
CA PHE A 129 -7.82 -0.17 11.93
C PHE A 129 -8.03 -1.67 11.79
N SER A 130 -8.62 -2.08 10.67
CA SER A 130 -8.94 -3.46 10.33
C SER A 130 -8.17 -3.79 9.06
N LEU A 131 -7.36 -4.85 9.11
CA LEU A 131 -6.63 -5.32 7.92
C LEU A 131 -7.58 -5.74 6.80
N LYS A 132 -8.79 -6.19 7.16
CA LYS A 132 -9.83 -6.53 6.19
C LYS A 132 -10.35 -5.28 5.48
N ASP A 133 -10.69 -4.24 6.23
CA ASP A 133 -11.18 -2.97 5.68
C ASP A 133 -10.10 -2.34 4.79
N HIS A 134 -8.83 -2.41 5.19
CA HIS A 134 -7.70 -1.96 4.38
C HIS A 134 -7.52 -2.77 3.09
N GLN A 135 -7.69 -4.09 3.16
CA GLN A 135 -7.67 -4.96 1.98
C GLN A 135 -8.81 -4.63 1.00
N GLU A 136 -10.00 -4.31 1.51
CA GLU A 136 -11.15 -3.85 0.72
C GLU A 136 -10.88 -2.49 0.07
N GLU A 137 -10.21 -1.56 0.76
CA GLU A 137 -9.77 -0.28 0.19
C GLU A 137 -8.76 -0.48 -0.95
N MET A 138 -7.81 -1.40 -0.79
CA MET A 138 -6.87 -1.77 -1.86
C MET A 138 -7.60 -2.37 -3.07
N HIS A 139 -8.57 -3.27 -2.82
CA HIS A 139 -9.38 -3.86 -3.89
C HIS A 139 -10.15 -2.80 -4.67
N ALA A 140 -10.77 -1.85 -3.98
CA ALA A 140 -11.52 -0.76 -4.60
C ALA A 140 -10.63 0.10 -5.50
N GLU A 141 -9.41 0.45 -5.05
CA GLU A 141 -8.48 1.21 -5.88
C GLU A 141 -8.02 0.42 -7.11
N ILE A 142 -7.73 -0.88 -6.95
CA ILE A 142 -7.35 -1.75 -8.07
C ILE A 142 -8.49 -1.85 -9.08
N ALA A 143 -9.74 -1.96 -8.61
CA ALA A 143 -10.92 -1.95 -9.49
C ALA A 143 -11.02 -0.65 -10.28
N THR A 144 -10.85 0.52 -9.64
CA THR A 144 -10.80 1.82 -10.34
C THR A 144 -9.70 1.86 -11.38
N LEU A 145 -8.48 1.41 -11.05
CA LEU A 145 -7.38 1.31 -12.02
C LEU A 145 -7.73 0.38 -13.20
N CYS A 146 -8.40 -0.74 -12.95
CA CYS A 146 -8.77 -1.68 -13.99
C CYS A 146 -9.77 -1.13 -15.00
N GLU A 147 -10.72 -0.31 -14.54
CA GLU A 147 -11.73 0.33 -15.39
C GLU A 147 -11.19 1.59 -16.07
N GLU A 148 -10.59 2.49 -15.30
CA GLU A 148 -10.23 3.85 -15.76
C GLU A 148 -8.77 3.98 -16.20
N GLY A 149 -7.92 3.04 -15.79
CA GLY A 149 -6.47 3.09 -16.03
C GLY A 149 -5.72 4.02 -15.09
N VAL A 150 -6.42 4.82 -14.26
CA VAL A 150 -5.85 5.81 -13.33
C VAL A 150 -6.65 5.84 -12.03
N SER A 151 -6.06 6.42 -10.98
CA SER A 151 -6.73 6.67 -9.69
C SER A 151 -6.16 7.95 -9.06
N ASP A 152 -6.89 8.53 -8.10
CA ASP A 152 -6.39 9.70 -7.35
C ASP A 152 -5.04 9.43 -6.67
N ASN A 153 -4.85 8.21 -6.17
CA ASN A 153 -3.62 7.78 -5.53
C ASN A 153 -2.49 7.54 -6.53
N TYR A 154 -2.80 7.10 -7.75
CA TYR A 154 -1.83 7.07 -8.85
C TYR A 154 -1.31 8.48 -9.16
N PHE A 155 -2.15 9.52 -9.18
CA PHE A 155 -1.67 10.88 -9.41
C PHE A 155 -0.75 11.38 -8.28
N LYS A 156 -0.97 10.97 -7.03
CA LYS A 156 -0.01 11.26 -5.94
C LYS A 156 1.34 10.61 -6.19
N PHE A 157 1.35 9.37 -6.68
CA PHE A 157 2.55 8.65 -7.07
C PHE A 157 3.26 9.31 -8.27
N ASP A 158 2.51 9.66 -9.31
CA ASP A 158 3.03 10.33 -10.50
C ASP A 158 3.63 11.71 -10.16
N ASN A 159 2.96 12.47 -9.28
CA ASN A 159 3.48 13.72 -8.76
C ASN A 159 4.78 13.53 -7.96
N LEU A 160 4.89 12.46 -7.17
CA LEU A 160 6.14 12.13 -6.46
C LEU A 160 7.30 11.97 -7.45
N ILE A 161 7.09 11.19 -8.51
CA ILE A 161 8.11 10.96 -9.55
C ILE A 161 8.46 12.29 -10.25
N THR A 162 7.44 12.98 -10.77
CA THR A 162 7.64 14.13 -11.67
C THR A 162 8.18 15.36 -10.93
N HIS A 163 7.77 15.59 -9.68
CA HIS A 163 8.04 16.86 -9.00
C HIS A 163 8.96 16.78 -7.79
N TYR A 164 9.17 15.59 -7.21
CA TYR A 164 9.85 15.45 -5.93
C TYR A 164 11.04 14.48 -5.97
N ALA A 165 11.03 13.47 -6.83
CA ALA A 165 12.09 12.46 -6.90
C ALA A 165 13.47 13.06 -7.16
N SER A 166 13.59 14.10 -7.98
CA SER A 166 14.89 14.76 -8.26
C SER A 166 15.32 15.77 -7.20
N LYS A 167 14.46 16.11 -6.24
CA LYS A 167 14.73 17.16 -5.25
C LYS A 167 15.40 16.58 -4.02
N LYS A 168 16.73 16.75 -3.90
CA LYS A 168 17.50 16.33 -2.72
C LYS A 168 16.91 16.84 -1.39
N SER A 169 16.37 18.06 -1.37
CA SER A 169 15.74 18.65 -0.18
C SER A 169 14.47 17.93 0.26
N PHE A 170 13.78 17.24 -0.64
CA PHE A 170 12.65 16.40 -0.28
C PHE A 170 13.14 15.20 0.55
N HIS A 171 14.15 14.46 0.10
CA HIS A 171 14.63 13.27 0.80
C HIS A 171 15.22 13.52 2.20
N SER A 172 15.61 14.77 2.51
CA SER A 172 16.19 15.13 3.81
C SER A 172 15.17 15.65 4.83
N ARG A 173 13.86 15.64 4.55
CA ARG A 173 12.84 16.18 5.46
C ARG A 173 11.97 15.08 6.06
N PRO A 174 11.64 15.16 7.37
CA PRO A 174 10.71 14.21 7.99
C PRO A 174 9.29 14.27 7.39
N ASP A 175 8.85 15.45 6.96
CA ASP A 175 7.57 15.63 6.27
C ASP A 175 7.47 14.83 4.96
N SER A 176 8.60 14.54 4.33
CA SER A 176 8.63 13.80 3.06
C SER A 176 8.31 12.34 3.28
N MET A 177 8.75 11.74 4.38
CA MET A 177 8.31 10.40 4.77
C MET A 177 6.79 10.35 4.95
N LYS A 178 6.22 11.30 5.70
CA LYS A 178 4.77 11.39 5.89
C LYS A 178 4.04 11.53 4.56
N SER A 179 4.61 12.27 3.61
CA SER A 179 4.04 12.44 2.27
C SER A 179 4.12 11.17 1.43
N VAL A 180 5.25 10.46 1.48
CA VAL A 180 5.44 9.16 0.80
C VAL A 180 4.49 8.11 1.36
N LEU A 181 4.32 8.04 2.68
CA LEU A 181 3.40 7.11 3.34
C LEU A 181 1.92 7.39 3.07
N LYS A 182 1.55 8.54 2.50
CA LYS A 182 0.18 8.79 2.01
C LYS A 182 -0.10 8.14 0.65
N ILE A 183 0.91 7.58 0.00
CA ILE A 183 0.80 6.89 -1.28
C ILE A 183 0.64 5.39 -0.98
N PRO A 184 -0.44 4.74 -1.45
CA PRO A 184 -0.79 3.36 -1.10
C PRO A 184 0.36 2.36 -1.30
N VAL A 185 1.06 2.40 -2.43
CA VAL A 185 2.15 1.44 -2.69
C VAL A 185 3.26 1.49 -1.65
N PHE A 186 3.51 2.65 -1.01
CA PHE A 186 4.49 2.78 0.06
C PHE A 186 3.91 2.39 1.43
N ALA A 187 2.69 2.83 1.72
CA ALA A 187 1.97 2.46 2.94
C ALA A 187 1.81 0.94 3.08
N ASN A 188 1.41 0.30 1.99
CA ASN A 188 1.21 -1.14 1.89
C ASN A 188 2.52 -1.90 1.98
N TYR A 189 3.58 -1.40 1.32
CA TYR A 189 4.92 -1.95 1.48
C TYR A 189 5.33 -1.95 2.96
N TYR A 190 5.21 -0.81 3.64
CA TYR A 190 5.51 -0.71 5.06
C TYR A 190 4.69 -1.71 5.90
N LEU A 191 3.36 -1.70 5.73
CA LEU A 191 2.44 -2.59 6.45
C LEU A 191 2.80 -4.07 6.27
N LEU A 192 2.98 -4.51 5.02
CA LEU A 192 3.31 -5.89 4.69
C LEU A 192 4.65 -6.32 5.28
N LYS A 193 5.64 -5.44 5.36
CA LYS A 193 6.90 -5.74 6.04
C LYS A 193 6.69 -5.88 7.54
N MET A 194 5.85 -5.03 8.16
CA MET A 194 5.55 -5.15 9.58
C MET A 194 4.72 -6.40 9.92
N LEU A 195 3.91 -6.93 8.99
CA LEU A 195 3.19 -8.20 9.16
C LEU A 195 4.11 -9.42 9.16
N ARG A 196 5.33 -9.31 8.63
CA ARG A 196 6.26 -10.45 8.54
C ARG A 196 6.92 -10.79 9.90
N PRO A 197 7.20 -12.09 10.16
CA PRO A 197 7.99 -12.51 11.32
C PRO A 197 9.39 -11.90 11.31
N ALA A 198 9.98 -11.69 12.50
CA ALA A 198 11.30 -11.09 12.69
C ALA A 198 12.45 -11.79 11.92
N HIS A 199 12.32 -13.10 11.66
CA HIS A 199 13.38 -13.92 11.07
C HIS A 199 13.17 -14.24 9.58
N SER A 200 12.13 -13.70 8.95
CA SER A 200 11.91 -13.94 7.51
C SER A 200 12.85 -13.08 6.68
N ILE A 201 13.58 -13.69 5.74
CA ILE A 201 14.38 -12.94 4.76
C ILE A 201 13.44 -12.08 3.94
N THR A 202 13.68 -10.77 3.98
CA THR A 202 12.86 -9.81 3.25
C THR A 202 13.34 -9.75 1.81
N VAL A 203 12.78 -10.61 0.95
CA VAL A 203 12.91 -10.43 -0.49
C VAL A 203 11.99 -9.27 -0.89
N ILE A 204 12.56 -8.25 -1.54
CA ILE A 204 11.82 -7.15 -2.16
C ILE A 204 11.28 -7.66 -3.48
N HIS A 205 10.01 -7.42 -3.75
CA HIS A 205 9.44 -7.80 -5.03
C HIS A 205 10.08 -6.94 -6.14
N PRO A 206 10.41 -7.48 -7.32
CA PRO A 206 11.00 -6.69 -8.41
C PRO A 206 10.21 -5.42 -8.75
N GLU A 207 8.88 -5.49 -8.68
CA GLU A 207 8.01 -4.34 -8.94
C GLU A 207 8.04 -3.30 -7.80
N GLU A 208 8.20 -3.74 -6.55
CA GLU A 208 8.46 -2.82 -5.43
C GLU A 208 9.82 -2.14 -5.60
N GLN A 209 10.84 -2.88 -6.06
CA GLN A 209 12.16 -2.30 -6.35
C GLN A 209 12.06 -1.22 -7.44
N LYS A 210 11.26 -1.47 -8.50
CA LYS A 210 11.01 -0.46 -9.55
C LYS A 210 10.33 0.78 -8.97
N VAL A 211 9.31 0.63 -8.10
CA VAL A 211 8.68 1.76 -7.39
C VAL A 211 9.74 2.60 -6.65
N ILE A 212 10.63 1.96 -5.89
CA ILE A 212 11.70 2.65 -5.13
C ILE A 212 12.68 3.36 -6.07
N SER A 213 13.13 2.69 -7.12
CA SER A 213 14.09 3.26 -8.08
C SER A 213 13.51 4.45 -8.85
N MET A 214 12.27 4.33 -9.35
CA MET A 214 11.61 5.39 -10.13
C MET A 214 11.34 6.65 -9.32
N THR A 215 11.05 6.48 -8.03
CA THR A 215 10.78 7.61 -7.11
C THR A 215 12.04 8.12 -6.40
N GLN A 216 13.19 7.48 -6.63
CA GLN A 216 14.45 7.76 -5.95
C GLN A 216 14.35 7.69 -4.42
N THR A 217 13.46 6.84 -3.90
CA THR A 217 13.22 6.72 -2.45
C THR A 217 14.01 5.58 -1.81
N HIS A 218 15.27 5.35 -2.18
CA HIS A 218 16.09 4.28 -1.59
C HIS A 218 16.21 4.39 -0.06
N TRP A 219 16.15 5.61 0.48
CA TRP A 219 16.09 5.84 1.92
C TRP A 219 14.85 5.20 2.56
N PHE A 220 13.72 5.12 1.87
CA PHE A 220 12.50 4.54 2.42
C PHE A 220 12.65 3.07 2.76
N GLU A 221 13.34 2.30 1.92
CA GLU A 221 13.62 0.88 2.17
C GLU A 221 14.39 0.68 3.48
N ARG A 222 15.40 1.53 3.70
CA ARG A 222 16.17 1.53 4.94
C ARG A 222 15.29 1.88 6.15
N TYR A 223 14.39 2.85 6.01
CA TYR A 223 13.43 3.18 7.08
C TYR A 223 12.58 1.98 7.46
N VAL A 224 11.97 1.32 6.48
CA VAL A 224 11.10 0.16 6.74
C VAL A 224 11.90 -0.97 7.40
N SER A 225 13.14 -1.17 7.00
CA SER A 225 14.03 -2.18 7.58
C SER A 225 14.36 -1.90 9.04
N GLU A 226 14.68 -0.65 9.37
CA GLU A 226 14.94 -0.25 10.76
C GLU A 226 13.68 -0.31 11.63
N ALA A 227 12.54 0.15 11.12
CA ALA A 227 11.26 0.05 11.82
C ALA A 227 10.91 -1.43 12.13
N HIS A 228 11.14 -2.34 11.17
CA HIS A 228 10.93 -3.78 11.37
C HIS A 228 11.86 -4.36 12.43
N ARG A 229 13.13 -3.94 12.43
CA ARG A 229 14.13 -4.33 13.43
C ARG A 229 13.73 -3.85 14.83
N MET A 230 13.32 -2.60 14.97
CA MET A 230 12.86 -2.02 16.24
C MET A 230 11.65 -2.78 16.77
N ARG A 231 10.64 -3.01 15.94
CA ARG A 231 9.46 -3.83 16.29
C ARG A 231 9.86 -5.22 16.76
N SER A 232 10.76 -5.88 16.03
CA SER A 232 11.23 -7.22 16.36
C SER A 232 11.91 -7.27 17.73
N ASN A 233 12.71 -6.26 18.06
CA ASN A 233 13.35 -6.14 19.36
C ASN A 233 12.34 -5.90 20.49
N LEU A 234 11.33 -5.06 20.27
CA LEU A 234 10.25 -4.84 21.24
C LEU A 234 9.46 -6.12 21.53
N ILE A 235 9.16 -6.91 20.50
CA ILE A 235 8.48 -8.21 20.65
C ILE A 235 9.36 -9.19 21.46
N LYS A 236 10.64 -9.31 21.11
CA LYS A 236 11.60 -10.17 21.84
C LYS A 236 11.68 -9.78 23.32
N ASN A 237 11.80 -8.49 23.62
CA ASN A 237 11.88 -8.00 24.99
C ASN A 237 10.60 -8.29 25.79
N ARG A 238 9.42 -8.15 25.18
CA ARG A 238 8.14 -8.50 25.82
C ARG A 238 7.98 -10.00 26.07
N MET A 239 8.55 -10.85 25.21
CA MET A 239 8.53 -12.31 25.40
C MET A 239 9.44 -12.76 26.54
N VAL A 240 10.60 -12.10 26.74
CA VAL A 240 11.54 -12.42 27.83
C VAL A 240 10.98 -12.05 29.21
N GLN A 241 10.07 -11.08 29.28
CA GLN A 241 9.48 -10.61 30.55
C GLN A 241 8.28 -11.44 31.03
N ARG A 242 7.79 -12.40 30.24
CA ARG A 242 6.67 -13.28 30.59
C ARG A 242 7.17 -14.65 30.99
#